data_AF-S7PS08-F1
#
_entry.id   AF-S7PS08-F1
#
_cell.length_a   1.000
_cell.length_b   1.000
_cell.length_c   1.000
_cell.angle_alpha   90.00
_cell.angle_beta   90.00
_cell.angle_gamma   90.00
#
_symmetry.space_group_name_H-M   'P 1'
#
loop_
_entity.id
_entity.type
_entity.pdbx_description
1 polymer ?
#
loop_
_entity_poly.entity_id
_entity_poly.type
_entity_poly.pdbx_seq_one_letter_code
_entity_poly.pdbx_strand_id
1 'polypeptide(L)'
;TADERGLAWIPATNDLIEGALGSLRVHLRDKSRTSLHVLNSRAMYKHNDTELFMDLMFLDEDHTFIMKEARKKIDSSKLEAKWCQAQVEHEKELKHIKKQKAAEKCRKLEEKKAHLASVVLVFGDEAVLSKLSIKQLDEQIEVYCKCDKLVPKKSHAKNKSEKISAMKKALDSYLICFPQSKGLWLEDNSISVLDSDEEGEVEDLPGDAAETDSEEDE
;
A
#
# COMPACT_ATOMS: atom_id res chain seq x y z
N THR A 1 17.85 -17.83 6.96
CA THR A 1 18.68 -18.94 6.42
C THR A 1 17.84 -20.20 6.24
N ALA A 2 18.35 -21.22 5.54
CA ALA A 2 17.65 -22.52 5.42
C ALA A 2 17.35 -23.14 6.79
N ASP A 3 18.23 -22.87 7.77
CA ASP A 3 18.09 -23.32 9.17
C ASP A 3 16.89 -22.67 9.89
N GLU A 4 16.65 -21.37 9.68
CA GLU A 4 15.46 -20.67 10.22
C GLU A 4 14.15 -21.21 9.62
N ARG A 5 14.19 -21.66 8.35
CA ARG A 5 13.05 -22.30 7.69
C ARG A 5 12.73 -23.69 8.24
N GLY A 6 13.74 -24.42 8.73
CA GLY A 6 13.55 -25.71 9.41
C GLY A 6 12.99 -25.60 10.83
N LEU A 7 13.24 -24.46 11.51
CA LEU A 7 12.65 -24.15 12.82
C LEU A 7 11.18 -23.72 12.72
N ALA A 8 10.80 -23.11 11.60
CA ALA A 8 9.43 -22.70 11.34
C ALA A 8 8.63 -23.86 10.71
N TRP A 9 8.23 -24.84 11.53
CA TRP A 9 7.25 -25.83 11.09
C TRP A 9 5.89 -25.15 10.92
N ILE A 10 5.45 -25.00 9.67
CA ILE A 10 4.11 -24.51 9.34
C ILE A 10 3.37 -25.68 8.68
N PRO A 11 2.18 -26.07 9.17
CA PRO A 11 1.39 -27.12 8.55
C PRO A 11 1.04 -26.74 7.10
N ALA A 12 0.92 -27.75 6.22
CA ALA A 12 0.60 -27.53 4.82
C ALA A 12 -0.81 -26.95 4.60
N THR A 13 -1.71 -27.13 5.58
CA THR A 13 -3.06 -26.56 5.56
C THR A 13 -3.21 -25.46 6.60
N ASN A 14 -3.93 -24.41 6.22
CA ASN A 14 -4.19 -23.25 7.07
C ASN A 14 -5.31 -23.48 8.10
N ASP A 15 -5.94 -24.66 8.09
CA ASP A 15 -7.14 -24.97 8.89
C ASP A 15 -6.96 -24.68 10.39
N LEU A 16 -5.77 -24.98 10.93
CA LEU A 16 -5.45 -24.74 12.34
C LEU A 16 -5.36 -23.24 12.67
N ILE A 17 -4.74 -22.46 11.78
CA ILE A 17 -4.60 -21.01 11.96
C ILE A 17 -5.95 -20.33 11.75
N GLU A 18 -6.73 -20.76 10.77
CA GLU A 18 -8.09 -20.28 10.52
C GLU A 18 -9.02 -20.59 11.68
N GLY A 19 -8.95 -21.80 12.23
CA GLY A 19 -9.70 -22.20 13.42
C GLY A 19 -9.31 -21.38 14.65
N ALA A 20 -8.00 -21.17 14.87
CA ALA A 20 -7.51 -20.32 15.96
C ALA A 20 -8.01 -18.88 15.80
N LEU A 21 -7.89 -18.31 14.61
CA LEU A 21 -8.35 -16.96 14.28
C LEU A 21 -9.86 -16.83 14.41
N GLY A 22 -10.63 -17.83 13.98
CA GLY A 22 -12.08 -17.89 14.16
C GLY A 22 -12.47 -17.91 15.63
N SER A 23 -11.82 -18.75 16.44
CA SER A 23 -12.06 -18.82 17.88
C SER A 23 -11.71 -17.50 18.60
N LEU A 24 -10.63 -16.84 18.18
CA LEU A 24 -10.24 -15.53 18.65
C LEU A 24 -11.33 -14.49 18.35
N ARG A 25 -11.83 -14.44 17.11
CA ARG A 25 -12.89 -13.50 16.72
C ARG A 25 -14.16 -13.71 17.53
N VAL A 26 -14.60 -14.95 17.70
CA VAL A 26 -15.79 -15.27 18.51
C VAL A 26 -15.57 -14.83 19.97
N HIS A 27 -14.39 -15.11 20.53
CA HIS A 27 -14.08 -14.71 21.90
C HIS A 27 -14.09 -13.19 22.09
N LEU A 28 -13.49 -12.45 21.17
CA LEU A 28 -13.45 -10.99 21.22
C LEU A 28 -14.84 -10.38 21.00
N ARG A 29 -15.70 -11.01 20.20
CA ARG A 29 -17.09 -10.56 20.05
C ARG A 29 -17.87 -10.70 21.36
N ASP A 30 -17.73 -11.84 22.04
CA ASP A 30 -18.46 -12.10 23.28
C ASP A 30 -17.83 -11.36 24.48
N LYS A 31 -16.51 -11.14 24.45
CA LYS A 31 -15.73 -10.50 25.52
C LYS A 31 -14.75 -9.48 24.95
N SER A 32 -15.28 -8.38 24.45
CA SER A 32 -14.53 -7.29 23.77
C SER A 32 -13.46 -6.62 24.63
N ARG A 33 -13.60 -6.68 25.96
CA ARG A 33 -12.63 -6.14 26.92
C ARG A 33 -11.45 -7.07 27.20
N THR A 34 -11.41 -8.26 26.59
CA THR A 34 -10.31 -9.20 26.78
C THR A 34 -9.12 -8.78 25.94
N SER A 35 -7.97 -8.59 26.58
CA SER A 35 -6.73 -8.33 25.87
C SER A 35 -6.16 -9.59 25.21
N LEU A 36 -5.34 -9.40 24.19
CA LEU A 36 -4.62 -10.51 23.54
C LEU A 36 -3.71 -11.25 24.53
N HIS A 37 -3.12 -10.53 25.50
CA HIS A 37 -2.29 -11.13 26.53
C HIS A 37 -3.09 -12.12 27.39
N VAL A 38 -4.28 -11.73 27.85
CA VAL A 38 -5.17 -12.62 28.63
C VAL A 38 -5.59 -13.83 27.81
N LEU A 39 -5.88 -13.66 26.52
CA LEU A 39 -6.25 -14.75 25.64
C LEU A 39 -5.10 -15.75 25.43
N ASN A 40 -3.89 -15.25 25.21
CA ASN A 40 -2.68 -16.07 25.11
C ASN A 40 -2.37 -16.78 26.43
N SER A 41 -2.50 -16.10 27.58
CA SER A 41 -2.33 -16.72 28.89
C SER A 41 -3.35 -17.84 29.12
N ARG A 42 -4.61 -17.69 28.70
CA ARG A 42 -5.64 -18.74 28.78
C ARG A 42 -5.33 -19.92 27.86
N ALA A 43 -4.87 -19.66 26.64
CA ALA A 43 -4.46 -20.71 25.72
C ALA A 43 -3.30 -21.52 26.32
N MET A 44 -2.29 -20.84 26.88
CA MET A 44 -1.17 -21.49 27.55
C MET A 44 -1.57 -22.24 28.82
N TYR A 45 -2.47 -21.68 29.62
CA TYR A 45 -3.01 -22.32 30.82
C TYR A 45 -3.63 -23.68 30.49
N LYS A 46 -4.40 -23.74 29.38
CA LYS A 46 -4.99 -24.98 28.87
C LYS A 46 -3.94 -25.91 28.27
N HIS A 47 -3.03 -25.38 27.44
CA HIS A 47 -2.04 -26.19 26.74
C HIS A 47 -1.07 -26.88 27.70
N ASN A 48 -0.72 -26.22 28.80
CA ASN A 48 0.21 -26.73 29.80
C ASN A 48 -0.50 -27.52 30.92
N ASP A 49 -1.79 -27.81 30.81
CA ASP A 49 -2.59 -28.47 31.84
C ASP A 49 -2.38 -27.85 33.23
N THR A 50 -2.29 -26.51 33.27
CA THR A 50 -1.94 -25.79 34.51
C THR A 50 -3.02 -25.97 35.58
N GLU A 51 -4.26 -26.20 35.17
CA GLU A 51 -5.37 -26.55 36.06
C GLU A 51 -5.11 -27.84 36.84
N LEU A 52 -4.74 -28.92 36.14
CA LEU A 52 -4.43 -30.21 36.77
C LEU A 52 -3.24 -30.11 37.71
N PHE A 53 -2.22 -29.33 37.33
CA PHE A 53 -1.08 -29.08 38.19
C PHE A 53 -1.49 -28.34 39.47
N MET A 54 -2.32 -27.29 39.35
CA MET A 54 -2.81 -26.54 40.50
C MET A 54 -3.65 -27.44 41.42
N ASP A 55 -4.58 -28.22 40.87
CA ASP A 55 -5.46 -29.10 41.65
C ASP A 55 -4.70 -30.17 42.45
N LEU A 56 -3.58 -30.67 41.91
CA LEU A 56 -2.77 -31.71 42.55
C LEU A 56 -1.77 -31.16 43.57
N MET A 57 -1.26 -29.95 43.35
CA MET A 57 -0.08 -29.45 44.06
C MET A 57 -0.37 -28.27 44.98
N PHE A 58 -1.46 -27.53 44.76
CA PHE A 58 -1.72 -26.30 45.50
C PHE A 58 -2.63 -26.55 46.70
N LEU A 59 -2.32 -25.84 47.78
CA LEU A 59 -3.23 -25.63 48.89
C LEU A 59 -3.93 -24.28 48.73
N ASP A 60 -4.99 -24.05 49.52
CA ASP A 60 -5.73 -22.77 49.50
C ASP A 60 -4.81 -21.55 49.71
N GLU A 61 -3.79 -21.70 50.55
CA GLU A 61 -2.79 -20.66 50.82
C GLU A 61 -1.99 -20.28 49.55
N ASP A 62 -1.62 -21.25 48.72
CA ASP A 62 -0.88 -21.04 47.48
C ASP A 62 -1.71 -20.26 46.45
N HIS A 63 -3.01 -20.57 46.36
CA HIS A 63 -3.94 -19.82 45.52
C HIS A 63 -4.00 -18.35 45.94
N THR A 64 -4.13 -18.08 47.24
CA THR A 64 -4.16 -16.68 47.74
C THR A 64 -2.84 -15.96 47.51
N PHE A 65 -1.71 -16.65 47.67
CA PHE A 65 -0.38 -16.11 47.43
C PHE A 65 -0.20 -15.71 45.97
N ILE A 66 -0.54 -16.60 45.03
CA ILE A 66 -0.39 -16.35 43.59
C ILE A 66 -1.33 -15.24 43.12
N MET A 67 -2.57 -15.20 43.61
CA MET A 67 -3.48 -14.08 43.30
C MET A 67 -2.92 -12.74 43.78
N LYS A 68 -2.30 -12.70 44.97
CA LYS A 68 -1.69 -11.50 45.53
C LYS A 68 -0.44 -11.08 44.74
N GLU A 69 0.42 -12.03 44.39
CA GLU A 69 1.60 -11.79 43.56
C GLU A 69 1.23 -11.33 42.14
N ALA A 70 0.21 -11.94 41.54
CA ALA A 70 -0.32 -11.55 40.24
C ALA A 70 -0.77 -10.09 40.24
N ARG A 71 -1.59 -9.68 41.22
CA ARG A 71 -2.01 -8.26 41.34
C ARG A 71 -0.82 -7.32 41.54
N LYS A 72 0.17 -7.70 42.35
CA LYS A 72 1.34 -6.85 42.60
C LYS A 72 2.24 -6.71 41.39
N LYS A 73 2.50 -7.78 40.64
CA LYS A 73 3.49 -7.80 39.56
C LYS A 73 2.88 -7.51 38.20
N ILE A 74 1.72 -8.09 37.90
CA ILE A 74 1.10 -7.99 36.57
C ILE A 74 0.36 -6.66 36.45
N ASP A 75 -0.52 -6.31 37.39
CA ASP A 75 -1.29 -5.06 37.29
C ASP A 75 -0.40 -3.82 37.39
N SER A 76 0.68 -3.89 38.18
CA SER A 76 1.65 -2.78 38.27
C SER A 76 2.53 -2.63 37.01
N SER A 77 2.73 -3.72 36.25
CA SER A 77 3.62 -3.72 35.08
C SER A 77 3.06 -2.92 33.90
N LYS A 78 1.74 -2.70 33.85
CA LYS A 78 1.01 -2.02 32.77
C LYS A 78 1.42 -2.51 31.38
N LEU A 79 1.64 -3.82 31.25
CA LEU A 79 2.26 -4.42 30.07
C LEU A 79 1.45 -4.16 28.80
N GLU A 80 0.13 -4.26 28.88
CA GLU A 80 -0.78 -3.94 27.77
C GLU A 80 -0.70 -2.48 27.35
N ALA A 81 -0.62 -1.55 28.29
CA ALA A 81 -0.49 -0.13 27.98
C ALA A 81 0.82 0.16 27.21
N LYS A 82 1.92 -0.52 27.59
CA LYS A 82 3.20 -0.42 26.86
C LYS A 82 3.11 -0.99 25.46
N TRP A 83 2.41 -2.12 25.29
CA TRP A 83 2.17 -2.71 23.98
C TRP A 83 1.34 -1.80 23.07
N CYS A 84 0.24 -1.24 23.59
CA CYS A 84 -0.57 -0.28 22.86
C CYS A 84 0.25 0.97 22.47
N GLN A 85 1.09 1.49 23.36
CA GLN A 85 1.98 2.62 23.05
C GLN A 85 2.95 2.27 21.92
N ALA A 86 3.62 1.12 22.00
CA ALA A 86 4.54 0.67 20.96
C ALA A 86 3.84 0.49 19.60
N GLN A 87 2.61 -0.03 19.60
CA GLN A 87 1.80 -0.17 18.39
C GLN A 87 1.47 1.20 17.77
N VAL A 88 1.01 2.15 18.60
CA VAL A 88 0.69 3.51 18.16
C VAL A 88 1.93 4.24 17.61
N GLU A 89 3.09 4.08 18.25
CA GLU A 89 4.36 4.64 17.79
C GLU A 89 4.76 4.08 16.43
N HIS A 90 4.72 2.76 16.28
CA HIS A 90 5.02 2.09 15.01
C HIS A 90 4.05 2.52 13.89
N GLU A 91 2.76 2.63 14.18
CA GLU A 91 1.77 3.12 13.20
C GLU A 91 2.04 4.57 12.78
N LYS A 92 2.44 5.43 13.73
CA LYS A 92 2.86 6.82 13.42
C LYS A 92 4.08 6.84 12.50
N GLU A 93 5.08 6.01 12.76
CA GLU A 93 6.27 5.90 11.90
C GLU A 93 5.90 5.44 10.50
N LEU A 94 5.09 4.38 10.38
CA LEU A 94 4.60 3.91 9.08
C LEU A 94 3.84 4.99 8.33
N LYS A 95 2.99 5.76 9.01
CA LYS A 95 2.27 6.88 8.41
C LYS A 95 3.23 7.97 7.93
N HIS A 96 4.27 8.27 8.70
CA HIS A 96 5.29 9.24 8.31
C HIS A 96 6.05 8.78 7.05
N ILE A 97 6.50 7.53 7.02
CA ILE A 97 7.18 6.92 5.86
C ILE A 97 6.27 6.93 4.62
N LYS A 98 4.99 6.57 4.78
CA LYS A 98 4.00 6.61 3.69
C LYS A 98 3.84 8.02 3.13
N LYS A 99 3.73 9.03 3.99
CA LYS A 99 3.64 10.44 3.58
C LYS A 99 4.89 10.90 2.83
N GLN A 100 6.09 10.57 3.32
CA GLN A 100 7.34 10.91 2.63
C GLN A 100 7.41 10.27 1.25
N LYS A 101 7.09 8.98 1.13
CA LYS A 101 7.07 8.28 -0.16
C LYS A 101 6.04 8.86 -1.12
N ALA A 102 4.86 9.25 -0.63
CA ALA A 102 3.84 9.89 -1.44
C ALA A 102 4.32 11.26 -1.95
N ALA A 103 4.89 12.10 -1.07
CA ALA A 103 5.43 13.41 -1.45
C ALA A 103 6.56 13.28 -2.49
N GLU A 104 7.46 12.30 -2.34
CA GLU A 104 8.53 12.06 -3.32
C GLU A 104 7.98 11.59 -4.67
N LYS A 105 6.94 10.73 -4.68
CA LYS A 105 6.24 10.34 -5.91
C LYS A 105 5.59 11.54 -6.58
N CYS A 106 4.87 12.39 -5.84
CA CYS A 106 4.27 13.61 -6.36
C CYS A 106 5.32 14.54 -6.97
N ARG A 107 6.44 14.80 -6.25
CA ARG A 107 7.53 15.64 -6.76
C ARG A 107 8.12 15.10 -8.06
N LYS A 108 8.40 13.79 -8.13
CA LYS A 108 8.90 13.15 -9.36
C LYS A 108 7.91 13.22 -10.51
N LEU A 109 6.61 13.15 -10.23
CA LEU A 109 5.57 13.30 -11.25
C LEU A 109 5.49 14.75 -11.75
N GLU A 110 5.59 15.74 -10.86
CA GLU A 110 5.62 17.16 -11.20
C GLU A 110 6.86 17.52 -12.01
N GLU A 111 8.05 17.07 -11.59
CA GLU A 111 9.32 17.23 -12.32
C GLU A 111 9.21 16.64 -13.74
N LYS A 112 8.63 15.43 -13.88
CA LYS A 112 8.39 14.82 -15.19
C LYS A 112 7.37 15.60 -16.03
N LYS A 113 6.28 16.09 -15.42
CA LYS A 113 5.29 16.91 -16.10
C LYS A 113 5.90 18.22 -16.61
N ALA A 114 6.70 18.89 -15.79
CA ALA A 114 7.42 20.11 -16.16
C ALA A 114 8.45 19.86 -17.27
N HIS A 115 9.22 18.76 -17.17
CA HIS A 115 10.15 18.36 -18.23
C HIS A 115 9.43 18.14 -19.56
N LEU A 116 8.35 17.35 -19.57
CA LEU A 116 7.56 17.09 -20.76
C LEU A 116 6.90 18.35 -21.34
N ALA A 117 6.51 19.33 -20.51
CA ALA A 117 5.97 20.60 -20.97
C ALA A 117 7.04 21.47 -21.68
N SER A 118 8.32 21.31 -21.33
CA SER A 118 9.43 22.04 -21.95
C SER A 118 9.94 21.41 -23.25
N VAL A 119 9.54 20.17 -23.56
CA VAL A 119 9.98 19.46 -24.76
C VAL A 119 9.31 20.06 -25.99
N VAL A 120 10.11 20.68 -26.86
CA VAL A 120 9.66 21.17 -28.17
C VAL A 120 9.34 19.97 -29.05
N LEU A 121 8.11 19.90 -29.54
CA LEU A 121 7.66 18.85 -30.45
C LEU A 121 8.39 18.97 -31.81
N VAL A 122 8.92 17.85 -32.29
CA VAL A 122 9.60 17.80 -33.59
C VAL A 122 8.64 17.29 -34.66
N PHE A 123 8.44 18.10 -35.70
CA PHE A 123 7.76 17.73 -36.95
C PHE A 123 8.81 17.49 -38.02
N GLY A 124 8.87 16.29 -38.57
CA GLY A 124 9.77 15.99 -39.67
C GLY A 124 9.61 14.58 -40.21
N ASP A 125 10.14 14.39 -41.42
CA ASP A 125 10.16 13.10 -42.09
C ASP A 125 11.00 12.06 -41.33
N GLU A 126 10.94 10.80 -41.77
CA GLU A 126 11.73 9.69 -41.22
C GLU A 126 13.22 10.00 -41.04
N ALA A 127 13.77 10.82 -41.93
CA ALA A 127 15.17 11.26 -41.89
C ALA A 127 15.50 12.18 -40.70
N VAL A 128 14.50 12.87 -40.14
CA VAL A 128 14.64 13.70 -38.93
C VAL A 128 14.41 12.85 -37.69
N LEU A 129 13.38 11.98 -37.70
CA LEU A 129 13.06 11.08 -36.59
C LEU A 129 14.15 10.03 -36.34
N SER A 130 14.81 9.54 -37.40
CA SER A 130 15.92 8.58 -37.29
C SER A 130 17.17 9.15 -36.60
N LYS A 131 17.37 10.48 -36.67
CA LYS A 131 18.48 11.18 -36.02
C LYS A 131 18.27 11.38 -34.51
N LEU A 132 17.03 11.27 -34.02
CA LEU A 132 16.73 11.38 -32.61
C LEU A 132 17.22 10.16 -31.82
N SER A 133 17.62 10.39 -30.58
CA SER A 133 17.95 9.31 -29.64
C SER A 133 16.67 8.58 -29.21
N ILE A 134 16.79 7.34 -28.73
CA ILE A 134 15.63 6.57 -28.25
C ILE A 134 14.91 7.30 -27.10
N LYS A 135 15.65 8.00 -26.22
CA LYS A 135 15.07 8.79 -25.12
C LYS A 135 14.24 9.96 -25.64
N GLN A 136 14.74 10.65 -26.66
CA GLN A 136 14.01 11.76 -27.28
C GLN A 136 12.77 11.26 -28.01
N LEU A 137 12.83 10.10 -28.66
CA LEU A 137 11.64 9.47 -29.26
C LEU A 137 10.59 9.10 -28.20
N ASP A 138 11.02 8.61 -27.04
CA ASP A 138 10.10 8.29 -25.94
C ASP A 138 9.43 9.54 -25.35
N GLU A 139 10.19 10.60 -25.14
CA GLU A 139 9.66 11.90 -24.68
C GLU A 139 8.64 12.46 -25.68
N GLN A 140 8.95 12.39 -26.97
CA GLN A 140 8.03 12.83 -28.02
C GLN A 140 6.75 11.98 -28.01
N ILE A 141 6.84 10.64 -28.02
CA ILE A 141 5.67 9.75 -27.95
C ILE A 141 4.80 10.06 -26.73
N GLU A 142 5.42 10.36 -25.58
CA GLU A 142 4.69 10.70 -24.35
C GLU A 142 3.96 12.05 -24.44
N VAL A 143 4.52 13.04 -25.15
CA VAL A 143 3.81 14.30 -25.45
C VAL A 143 2.70 14.08 -26.47
N TYR A 144 2.95 13.33 -27.55
CA TYR A 144 1.94 13.01 -28.57
C TYR A 144 0.77 12.22 -27.98
N CYS A 145 1.00 11.26 -27.08
CA CYS A 145 -0.09 10.53 -26.39
C CYS A 145 -0.98 11.42 -25.53
N LYS A 146 -0.48 12.54 -25.00
CA LYS A 146 -1.31 13.50 -24.24
C LYS A 146 -2.21 14.33 -25.14
N CYS A 147 -1.75 14.62 -26.35
CA CYS A 147 -2.48 15.43 -27.32
C CYS A 147 -3.39 14.59 -28.23
N ASP A 148 -3.03 13.34 -28.50
CA ASP A 148 -3.78 12.40 -29.35
C ASP A 148 -3.82 10.99 -28.73
N LYS A 149 -5.03 10.53 -28.43
CA LYS A 149 -5.30 9.21 -27.82
C LYS A 149 -5.10 8.05 -28.79
N LEU A 150 -4.98 8.32 -30.10
CA LEU A 150 -4.73 7.30 -31.12
C LEU A 150 -3.25 6.85 -31.15
N VAL A 151 -2.37 7.55 -30.42
CA VAL A 151 -0.94 7.24 -30.36
C VAL A 151 -0.69 6.14 -29.33
N PRO A 152 -0.04 5.01 -29.72
CA PRO A 152 0.31 3.95 -28.78
C PRO A 152 1.22 4.46 -27.66
N LYS A 153 0.91 4.08 -26.42
CA LYS A 153 1.77 4.37 -25.25
C LYS A 153 3.20 3.86 -25.50
N LYS A 154 4.20 4.53 -24.92
CA LYS A 154 5.62 4.16 -25.02
C LYS A 154 5.92 2.67 -24.71
N SER A 155 5.11 2.04 -23.87
CA SER A 155 5.20 0.62 -23.52
C SER A 155 4.94 -0.34 -24.69
N HIS A 156 4.23 0.10 -25.73
CA HIS A 156 3.85 -0.73 -26.88
C HIS A 156 4.88 -0.73 -28.01
N ALA A 157 5.87 0.18 -27.98
CA ALA A 157 6.95 0.23 -28.96
C ALA A 157 8.29 -0.08 -28.28
N LYS A 158 8.80 -1.30 -28.48
CA LYS A 158 10.02 -1.77 -27.80
C LYS A 158 11.28 -1.30 -28.53
N ASN A 159 11.23 -1.31 -29.87
CA ASN A 159 12.38 -1.03 -30.72
C ASN A 159 12.36 0.38 -31.30
N LYS A 160 13.55 0.92 -31.66
CA LYS A 160 13.66 2.27 -32.26
C LYS A 160 12.85 2.39 -33.57
N SER A 161 12.86 1.36 -34.40
CA SER A 161 12.09 1.31 -35.65
C SER A 161 10.58 1.33 -35.42
N GLU A 162 10.09 0.60 -34.41
CA GLU A 162 8.68 0.59 -34.00
C GLU A 162 8.24 1.96 -33.48
N LYS A 163 9.10 2.64 -32.70
CA LYS A 163 8.85 4.00 -32.20
C LYS A 163 8.74 5.01 -33.33
N ILE A 164 9.64 4.96 -34.32
CA ILE A 164 9.58 5.83 -35.50
C ILE A 164 8.30 5.55 -36.32
N SER A 165 7.94 4.28 -36.51
CA SER A 165 6.73 3.88 -37.23
C SER A 165 5.45 4.35 -36.51
N ALA A 166 5.40 4.22 -35.18
CA ALA A 166 4.28 4.70 -34.37
C ALA A 166 4.14 6.23 -34.44
N MET A 167 5.25 6.98 -34.35
CA MET A 167 5.25 8.44 -34.52
C MET A 167 4.80 8.87 -35.91
N LYS A 168 5.23 8.17 -36.97
CA LYS A 168 4.74 8.46 -38.33
C LYS A 168 3.24 8.27 -38.46
N LYS A 169 2.71 7.14 -37.99
CA LYS A 169 1.26 6.89 -38.03
C LYS A 169 0.46 7.93 -37.25
N ALA A 170 0.99 8.37 -36.10
CA ALA A 170 0.42 9.46 -35.32
C ALA A 170 0.42 10.78 -36.09
N LEU A 171 1.55 11.13 -36.71
CA LEU A 171 1.68 12.33 -37.55
C LEU A 171 0.74 12.29 -38.77
N ASP A 172 0.68 11.17 -39.47
CA ASP A 172 -0.18 10.98 -40.63
C ASP A 172 -1.66 11.11 -40.24
N SER A 173 -2.06 10.50 -39.12
CA SER A 173 -3.43 10.61 -38.58
C SER A 173 -3.77 12.05 -38.19
N TYR A 174 -2.85 12.74 -37.53
CA TYR A 174 -3.01 14.14 -37.15
C TYR A 174 -3.13 15.06 -38.39
N LEU A 175 -2.30 14.84 -39.42
CA LEU A 175 -2.33 15.62 -40.66
C LEU A 175 -3.61 15.40 -41.47
N ILE A 176 -4.19 14.19 -41.41
CA ILE A 176 -5.50 13.88 -41.99
C ILE A 176 -6.61 14.62 -41.25
N CYS A 177 -6.56 14.66 -39.92
CA CYS A 177 -7.56 15.37 -39.10
C CYS A 177 -7.42 16.90 -39.16
N PHE A 178 -6.21 17.41 -39.33
CA PHE A 178 -5.91 18.85 -39.34
C PHE A 178 -5.07 19.25 -40.57
N PRO A 179 -5.64 19.24 -41.78
CA PRO A 179 -4.92 19.50 -43.02
C PRO A 179 -4.40 20.95 -43.14
N GLN A 180 -4.94 21.88 -42.36
CA GLN A 180 -4.52 23.28 -42.34
C GLN A 180 -3.28 23.53 -41.48
N SER A 181 -2.88 22.56 -40.65
CA SER A 181 -1.78 22.69 -39.69
C SER A 181 -0.42 22.95 -40.36
N LYS A 182 -0.19 22.53 -41.62
CA LYS A 182 1.12 22.64 -42.31
C LYS A 182 2.32 22.28 -41.41
N GLY A 183 2.16 21.35 -40.47
CA GLY A 183 3.20 20.98 -39.51
C GLY A 183 3.37 21.90 -38.30
N LEU A 184 2.42 22.80 -38.02
CA LEU A 184 2.29 23.56 -36.78
C LEU A 184 1.05 23.09 -36.00
N TRP A 185 1.18 22.81 -34.71
CA TRP A 185 0.01 22.54 -33.86
C TRP A 185 -0.84 23.80 -33.70
N LEU A 186 -2.17 23.65 -33.75
CA LEU A 186 -3.08 24.70 -33.30
C LEU A 186 -2.97 24.80 -31.77
N GLU A 187 -2.71 25.99 -31.25
CA GLU A 187 -2.49 26.27 -29.82
C GLU A 187 -3.75 26.03 -28.93
N ASP A 188 -4.90 25.71 -29.53
CA ASP A 188 -6.21 25.64 -28.87
C ASP A 188 -6.68 24.22 -28.52
N ASN A 189 -5.78 23.30 -28.19
CA ASN A 189 -6.17 22.13 -27.41
C ASN A 189 -5.78 22.36 -25.97
N SER A 190 -6.65 23.10 -25.26
CA SER A 190 -6.70 23.10 -23.81
C SER A 190 -6.51 21.67 -23.32
N ILE A 191 -5.37 21.42 -22.67
CA ILE A 191 -5.04 20.16 -22.01
C ILE A 191 -6.16 19.95 -20.99
N SER A 192 -7.21 19.22 -21.37
CA SER A 192 -8.24 18.78 -20.44
C SER A 192 -7.56 17.73 -19.58
N VAL A 193 -7.12 18.16 -18.40
CA VAL A 193 -6.54 17.31 -17.35
C VAL A 193 -7.63 16.36 -16.89
N LEU A 194 -7.75 15.23 -17.57
CA LEU A 194 -8.53 14.07 -17.16
C LEU A 194 -7.69 12.85 -17.49
N ASP A 195 -6.68 12.61 -16.65
CA ASP A 195 -6.21 11.25 -16.40
C ASP A 195 -6.74 10.86 -15.02
N SER A 196 -7.92 10.25 -15.05
CA SER A 196 -8.33 9.27 -14.06
C SER A 196 -7.44 8.04 -14.25
N ASP A 197 -6.20 8.10 -13.79
CA ASP A 197 -5.44 6.89 -13.47
C ASP A 197 -5.84 6.45 -12.05
N GLU A 198 -7.10 6.01 -11.90
CA GLU A 198 -7.49 5.08 -10.83
C GLU A 198 -6.98 3.69 -11.22
N GLU A 199 -5.67 3.49 -11.10
CA GLU A 199 -5.04 2.17 -10.92
C GLU A 199 -4.09 2.32 -9.72
N GLY A 200 -4.68 2.76 -8.61
CA GLY A 200 -4.15 2.61 -7.28
C GLY A 200 -5.13 1.72 -6.54
N GLU A 201 -4.93 0.42 -6.63
CA GLU A 201 -5.57 -0.55 -5.73
C GLU A 201 -5.22 -0.12 -4.30
N VAL A 202 -6.12 0.65 -3.69
CA VAL A 202 -6.15 0.88 -2.26
C VAL A 202 -6.79 -0.39 -1.74
N GLU A 203 -5.99 -1.27 -1.12
CA GLU A 203 -6.57 -2.24 -0.19
C GLU A 203 -7.27 -1.45 0.92
N ASP A 204 -8.57 -1.22 0.73
CA ASP A 204 -9.50 -0.78 1.74
C ASP A 204 -9.63 -1.91 2.76
N LEU A 205 -8.75 -1.92 3.75
CA LEU A 205 -9.03 -2.57 5.01
C LEU A 205 -10.10 -1.74 5.73
N PRO A 206 -11.20 -2.34 6.21
CA PRO A 206 -12.31 -1.60 6.79
C PRO A 206 -11.82 -0.80 8.00
N GLY A 207 -11.90 0.53 7.87
CA GLY A 207 -11.73 1.46 8.96
C GLY A 207 -12.88 1.28 9.95
N ASP A 208 -12.54 0.80 11.15
CA ASP A 208 -13.44 0.81 12.29
C ASP A 208 -13.91 2.24 12.53
N ALA A 209 -15.23 2.42 12.58
CA ALA A 209 -15.87 3.70 12.81
C ALA A 209 -15.47 4.21 14.20
N ALA A 210 -14.54 5.16 14.25
CA ALA A 210 -14.38 5.99 15.43
C ALA A 210 -15.57 6.95 15.46
N GLU A 211 -16.64 6.54 16.16
CA GLU A 211 -17.67 7.45 16.65
C GLU A 211 -16.99 8.51 17.52
N THR A 212 -16.88 9.71 16.95
CA THR A 212 -16.66 10.93 17.69
C THR A 212 -17.98 11.30 18.35
N ASP A 213 -18.13 11.02 19.64
CA ASP A 213 -19.13 11.69 20.47
C ASP A 213 -18.41 12.77 21.29
N SER A 214 -18.62 13.99 20.84
CA SER A 214 -18.27 15.23 21.52
C SER A 214 -19.55 15.81 22.14
N GLU A 215 -19.46 16.18 23.43
CA GLU A 215 -20.37 17.08 24.19
C GLU A 215 -21.73 16.42 24.53
N GLU A 216 -22.18 16.39 25.79
CA GLU A 216 -22.67 17.57 26.53
C GLU A 216 -22.30 17.53 28.02
N ASP A 217 -21.82 18.68 28.49
CA ASP A 217 -21.84 19.12 29.89
C ASP A 217 -23.30 19.33 30.37
N GLU A 218 -23.66 18.75 31.52
CA GLU A 218 -24.43 19.37 32.63
C GLU A 218 -24.53 18.41 33.84
#